data_AF-Q4D331-F1
#
_entry.id   AF-Q4D331-F1
#
_cell.length_a   1.000
_cell.length_b   1.000
_cell.length_c   1.000
_cell.angle_alpha   90.00
_cell.angle_beta   90.00
_cell.angle_gamma   90.00
#
_symmetry.space_group_name_H-M   'P 1'
#
loop_
_entity.id
_entity.type
_entity.pdbx_description
1 polymer ?
#
loop_
_entity_poly.entity_id
_entity_poly.type
_entity_poly.pdbx_seq_one_letter_code
_entity_poly.pdbx_strand_id
1 'polypeptide(L)'
;MRQPRHTAPLLPLLLPWLMMVVCCVGVCVAADRAVKHCCGFDAMMKKYGRLPTAVVREVPRRGQGAVQAHTAASEDEDDGWAPIRIRVSAEDMHNPLRHCTAAGDLRIDHDGRAITCEADDVLTEERRSIVLRQTLPAAIQLHAERLSVRPVTRPVLIPRTGLGMCNNFTIPHKHHTMGVVCADMIIYANGFPTSGPSAWAVPCFMLDDGRPFAAAVNFDPRQVAATYEDVRVAAHELGHALGFAKAQFLMLNMISEVPNVRGRLEVSVISTPKTKAMARQHHSCPTLEGIELEE
;
A
#
# COMPACT_ATOMS: atom_id res chain seq x y z
N MET A 1 52.30 -58.20 -33.57
CA MET A 1 53.12 -59.31 -33.00
C MET A 1 52.71 -59.53 -31.54
N ARG A 2 52.59 -60.79 -31.10
CA ARG A 2 52.46 -61.27 -29.69
C ARG A 2 51.54 -60.49 -28.72
N GLN A 3 50.28 -60.94 -28.67
CA GLN A 3 49.55 -61.21 -27.41
C GLN A 3 49.95 -62.63 -26.89
N PRO A 4 49.39 -63.18 -25.79
CA PRO A 4 48.70 -62.61 -24.63
C PRO A 4 49.34 -63.14 -23.30
N ARG A 5 48.62 -63.13 -22.16
CA ARG A 5 48.31 -64.34 -21.33
C ARG A 5 47.61 -63.99 -20.00
N HIS A 6 46.37 -64.50 -19.84
CA HIS A 6 45.76 -65.10 -18.61
C HIS A 6 45.63 -64.24 -17.31
N THR A 7 44.73 -64.41 -16.34
CA THR A 7 43.66 -65.38 -15.92
C THR A 7 42.81 -64.63 -14.84
N ALA A 8 41.58 -64.94 -14.42
CA ALA A 8 40.50 -65.91 -14.75
C ALA A 8 39.16 -65.39 -14.13
N PRO A 9 37.96 -65.94 -14.44
CA PRO A 9 36.66 -65.36 -14.05
C PRO A 9 36.00 -65.99 -12.81
N LEU A 10 35.06 -65.26 -12.17
CA LEU A 10 34.16 -65.77 -11.11
C LEU A 10 32.73 -65.22 -11.25
N LEU A 11 31.76 -66.15 -11.17
CA LEU A 11 30.33 -66.05 -10.82
C LEU A 11 29.40 -64.97 -11.43
N PRO A 12 28.31 -65.40 -12.10
CA PRO A 12 27.04 -64.69 -12.16
C PRO A 12 26.05 -65.23 -11.10
N LEU A 13 25.18 -64.37 -10.52
CA LEU A 13 23.76 -64.70 -10.26
C LEU A 13 22.94 -63.47 -9.80
N LEU A 14 21.67 -63.52 -10.19
CA LEU A 14 20.52 -62.73 -9.76
C LEU A 14 20.48 -62.33 -8.26
N LEU A 15 20.13 -61.08 -7.96
CA LEU A 15 18.97 -60.69 -7.13
C LEU A 15 18.82 -59.14 -7.07
N PRO A 16 17.64 -58.55 -7.30
CA PRO A 16 17.36 -57.15 -6.98
C PRO A 16 16.85 -57.03 -5.53
N TRP A 17 17.31 -56.01 -4.77
CA TRP A 17 16.69 -55.41 -3.57
C TRP A 17 17.52 -54.15 -3.22
N LEU A 18 16.96 -52.94 -3.19
CA LEU A 18 16.16 -52.36 -2.11
C LEU A 18 16.99 -51.89 -0.88
N MET A 19 17.80 -50.83 -1.07
CA MET A 19 18.32 -49.90 -0.05
C MET A 19 18.48 -48.53 -0.75
N MET A 20 18.02 -47.37 -0.24
CA MET A 20 17.41 -47.06 1.05
C MET A 20 16.13 -46.23 0.88
N VAL A 21 15.07 -46.62 1.59
CA VAL A 21 14.00 -45.70 2.00
C VAL A 21 14.48 -45.03 3.28
N VAL A 22 14.96 -43.78 3.20
CA VAL A 22 15.09 -42.93 4.39
C VAL A 22 13.88 -42.02 4.44
N CYS A 23 12.97 -42.35 5.35
CA CYS A 23 11.85 -41.50 5.70
C CYS A 23 12.34 -40.21 6.34
N CYS A 24 12.23 -39.10 5.62
CA CYS A 24 11.77 -37.83 6.18
C CYS A 24 10.32 -37.70 5.68
N VAL A 25 9.24 -37.76 6.48
CA VAL A 25 9.02 -37.17 7.82
C VAL A 25 9.74 -35.85 8.08
N GLY A 26 9.98 -35.11 6.99
CA GLY A 26 9.87 -33.66 7.04
C GLY A 26 8.39 -33.34 6.88
N VAL A 27 7.71 -32.97 7.96
CA VAL A 27 6.44 -32.25 7.83
C VAL A 27 6.78 -31.01 7.02
N CYS A 28 6.20 -30.87 5.82
CA CYS A 28 6.15 -29.58 5.16
C CYS A 28 5.24 -28.69 6.02
N VAL A 29 5.81 -28.12 7.07
CA VAL A 29 5.21 -27.02 7.80
C VAL A 29 5.16 -25.90 6.78
N ALA A 30 4.01 -25.75 6.13
CA ALA A 30 3.68 -24.53 5.44
C ALA A 30 3.90 -23.42 6.46
N ALA A 31 4.91 -22.57 6.20
CA ALA A 31 5.20 -21.45 7.08
C ALA A 31 3.92 -20.63 7.18
N ASP A 32 3.36 -20.57 8.39
CA ASP A 32 2.03 -20.03 8.61
C ASP A 32 2.02 -18.56 8.16
N ARG A 33 1.35 -18.28 7.04
CA ARG A 33 1.18 -16.93 6.51
C ARG A 33 0.15 -16.12 7.29
N ALA A 34 -0.27 -16.56 8.47
CA ALA A 34 -0.79 -15.70 9.53
C ALA A 34 0.26 -14.71 10.09
N VAL A 35 1.04 -14.07 9.22
CA VAL A 35 1.59 -12.74 9.52
C VAL A 35 0.37 -11.84 9.61
N LYS A 36 -0.12 -11.66 10.84
CA LYS A 36 -1.22 -10.79 11.22
C LYS A 36 -1.07 -9.48 10.43
N HIS A 37 -2.03 -9.16 9.57
CA HIS A 37 -1.99 -7.96 8.74
C HIS A 37 -1.96 -6.72 9.63
N CYS A 38 -0.75 -6.24 9.92
CA CYS A 38 -0.51 -5.02 10.67
C CYS A 38 -0.65 -3.86 9.67
N CYS A 39 -1.75 -3.14 9.72
CA CYS A 39 -1.86 -1.84 9.08
C CYS A 39 -0.97 -0.84 9.83
N GLY A 40 -0.13 -0.09 9.11
CA GLY A 40 0.77 0.89 9.73
C GLY A 40 0.14 2.29 9.91
N PHE A 41 -1.05 2.52 9.38
CA PHE A 41 -1.71 3.83 9.36
C PHE A 41 -1.79 4.50 10.74
N ASP A 42 -2.34 3.82 11.75
CA ASP A 42 -2.57 4.41 13.07
C ASP A 42 -1.27 4.78 13.79
N ALA A 43 -0.22 3.97 13.62
CA ALA A 43 1.11 4.26 14.14
C ALA A 43 1.69 5.55 13.53
N MET A 44 1.51 5.74 12.22
CA MET A 44 1.94 6.96 11.53
C MET A 44 1.09 8.17 11.91
N MET A 45 -0.23 8.05 11.94
CA MET A 45 -1.13 9.16 12.33
C MET A 45 -0.89 9.63 13.77
N LYS A 46 -0.60 8.71 14.70
CA LYS A 46 -0.25 9.03 16.09
C LYS A 46 1.01 9.89 16.20
N LYS A 47 1.96 9.74 15.27
CA LYS A 47 3.22 10.50 15.27
C LYS A 47 3.15 11.81 14.50
N TYR A 48 2.52 11.83 13.32
CA TYR A 48 2.55 13.01 12.43
C TYR A 48 1.35 13.96 12.60
N GLY A 49 0.30 13.54 13.33
CA GLY A 49 -0.75 14.43 13.84
C GLY A 49 -1.74 14.96 12.78
N ARG A 50 -2.66 15.84 13.22
CA ARG A 50 -3.69 16.44 12.36
C ARG A 50 -3.04 17.31 11.28
N LEU A 51 -3.33 16.98 10.03
CA LEU A 51 -2.95 17.78 8.86
C LEU A 51 -3.42 19.23 8.99
N PRO A 52 -2.52 20.23 8.88
CA PRO A 52 -2.93 21.62 8.72
C PRO A 52 -3.67 21.80 7.40
N THR A 53 -4.85 22.41 7.42
CA THR A 53 -5.55 22.86 6.21
C THR A 53 -4.74 24.01 5.58
N ALA A 54 -3.97 23.71 4.54
CA ALA A 54 -3.07 24.67 3.92
C ALA A 54 -3.74 25.34 2.70
N VAL A 55 -4.05 26.62 2.84
CA VAL A 55 -4.65 27.47 1.79
C VAL A 55 -3.69 27.64 0.62
N VAL A 56 -4.12 27.33 -0.61
CA VAL A 56 -3.26 27.42 -1.81
C VAL A 56 -3.83 28.40 -2.86
N ARG A 57 -2.97 29.28 -3.36
CA ARG A 57 -3.25 30.20 -4.47
C ARG A 57 -2.90 29.55 -5.81
N GLU A 58 -3.77 29.72 -6.80
CA GLU A 58 -3.70 29.10 -8.12
C GLU A 58 -2.52 29.62 -8.99
N VAL A 59 -1.97 28.75 -9.86
CA VAL A 59 -0.95 29.10 -10.87
C VAL A 59 -1.22 28.38 -12.20
N PRO A 60 -1.11 29.04 -13.39
CA PRO A 60 -1.29 28.41 -14.71
C PRO A 60 -0.15 27.48 -15.18
N ARG A 61 -0.43 26.54 -16.10
CA ARG A 61 0.50 25.52 -16.62
C ARG A 61 1.28 25.93 -17.87
N ARG A 62 2.51 25.38 -18.01
CA ARG A 62 3.15 25.11 -19.32
C ARG A 62 4.16 23.95 -19.24
N GLY A 63 3.90 22.84 -19.92
CA GLY A 63 4.86 21.72 -20.13
C GLY A 63 4.67 20.50 -19.22
N GLN A 64 4.47 19.31 -19.82
CA GLN A 64 4.33 18.02 -19.13
C GLN A 64 5.62 17.19 -19.23
N GLY A 65 5.98 16.50 -18.15
CA GLY A 65 7.07 15.52 -18.13
C GLY A 65 6.70 14.32 -17.26
N ALA A 66 6.80 13.12 -17.84
CA ALA A 66 6.55 11.77 -17.31
C ALA A 66 5.75 11.69 -15.99
N VAL A 67 4.46 11.36 -16.12
CA VAL A 67 3.62 10.81 -15.04
C VAL A 67 2.70 9.78 -15.70
N GLN A 68 2.71 8.53 -15.25
CA GLN A 68 1.75 7.52 -15.71
C GLN A 68 0.36 7.85 -15.15
N ALA A 69 -0.68 7.70 -15.97
CA ALA A 69 -2.07 7.83 -15.57
C ALA A 69 -2.75 6.51 -15.84
N HIS A 70 -3.36 5.92 -14.82
CA HIS A 70 -4.38 4.90 -15.04
C HIS A 70 -5.70 5.65 -15.16
N THR A 71 -6.41 5.44 -16.27
CA THR A 71 -7.69 6.09 -16.54
C THR A 71 -8.62 5.04 -17.14
N ALA A 72 -9.45 4.45 -16.30
CA ALA A 72 -10.68 3.82 -16.76
C ALA A 72 -11.65 4.96 -17.12
N ALA A 73 -12.28 4.87 -18.29
CA ALA A 73 -13.35 5.77 -18.69
C ALA A 73 -14.67 4.98 -18.63
N SER A 74 -15.67 5.53 -17.95
CA SER A 74 -17.04 5.08 -18.05
C SER A 74 -17.79 5.99 -19.03
N GLU A 75 -18.37 5.40 -20.05
CA GLU A 75 -19.42 6.02 -20.86
C GLU A 75 -20.72 5.95 -20.04
N ASP A 76 -21.29 7.11 -19.70
CA ASP A 76 -22.74 7.39 -19.50
C ASP A 76 -22.92 8.73 -18.74
N GLU A 77 -24.11 9.32 -18.84
CA GLU A 77 -24.40 10.72 -18.47
C GLU A 77 -24.39 10.98 -16.95
N ASP A 78 -23.28 11.47 -16.40
CA ASP A 78 -23.08 11.68 -14.95
C ASP A 78 -22.80 13.17 -14.57
N ASP A 79 -23.14 13.60 -13.35
CA ASP A 79 -23.23 15.03 -12.91
C ASP A 79 -21.87 15.72 -12.63
N GLY A 80 -20.90 15.48 -13.53
CA GLY A 80 -19.53 15.94 -13.41
C GLY A 80 -18.66 15.02 -12.55
N TRP A 81 -19.09 13.79 -12.28
CA TRP A 81 -18.27 12.73 -11.68
C TRP A 81 -17.52 11.95 -12.76
N ALA A 82 -16.36 11.40 -12.40
CA ALA A 82 -15.61 10.45 -13.20
C ALA A 82 -14.75 9.54 -12.29
N PRO A 83 -14.30 8.37 -12.78
CA PRO A 83 -13.37 7.49 -12.05
C PRO A 83 -12.14 8.24 -11.49
N ILE A 84 -11.78 7.98 -10.23
CA ILE A 84 -10.68 8.68 -9.55
C ILE A 84 -9.32 8.48 -10.24
N ARG A 85 -8.62 9.59 -10.50
CA ARG A 85 -7.31 9.58 -11.18
C ARG A 85 -6.19 9.68 -10.15
N ILE A 86 -5.64 8.54 -9.74
CA ILE A 86 -4.50 8.49 -8.81
C ILE A 86 -3.18 8.50 -9.60
N ARG A 87 -2.25 9.36 -9.20
CA ARG A 87 -0.88 9.42 -9.74
C ARG A 87 0.13 8.91 -8.72
N VAL A 88 1.23 8.33 -9.20
CA VAL A 88 2.35 7.88 -8.37
C VAL A 88 3.62 8.64 -8.73
N SER A 89 4.39 9.00 -7.71
CA SER A 89 5.73 9.58 -7.77
C SER A 89 6.67 8.68 -6.96
N ALA A 90 7.56 7.95 -7.62
CA ALA A 90 8.42 6.93 -7.02
C ALA A 90 9.90 7.36 -6.93
N GLU A 91 10.17 8.66 -6.83
CA GLU A 91 11.53 9.24 -6.82
C GLU A 91 12.42 8.58 -5.75
N ASP A 92 11.89 8.31 -4.56
CA ASP A 92 12.65 7.68 -3.47
C ASP A 92 13.04 6.24 -3.79
N MET A 93 12.21 5.48 -4.51
CA MET A 93 12.57 4.13 -5.00
C MET A 93 13.70 4.16 -6.04
N HIS A 94 13.97 5.30 -6.68
CA HIS A 94 15.02 5.46 -7.68
C HIS A 94 16.27 6.18 -7.15
N ASN A 95 16.19 6.81 -5.97
CA ASN A 95 17.31 7.49 -5.33
C ASN A 95 18.02 6.54 -4.34
N PRO A 96 19.28 6.13 -4.56
CA PRO A 96 19.97 5.15 -3.72
C PRO A 96 20.19 5.62 -2.26
N LEU A 97 20.06 6.92 -1.98
CA LEU A 97 20.13 7.48 -0.62
C LEU A 97 18.79 7.40 0.15
N ARG A 98 17.71 6.97 -0.51
CA ARG A 98 16.33 6.97 0.01
C ARG A 98 15.74 5.58 0.25
N HIS A 99 16.46 4.53 -0.14
CA HIS A 99 16.16 3.12 0.13
C HIS A 99 17.46 2.34 0.41
N CYS A 100 17.31 1.14 0.97
CA CYS A 100 18.39 0.19 1.16
C CYS A 100 18.81 -0.41 -0.19
N THR A 101 20.09 -0.27 -0.56
CA THR A 101 20.64 -0.76 -1.83
C THR A 101 21.51 -2.01 -1.66
N ALA A 102 22.09 -2.21 -0.48
CA ALA A 102 22.84 -3.39 -0.07
C ALA A 102 22.69 -3.61 1.45
N ALA A 103 22.92 -4.83 1.93
CA ALA A 103 23.05 -5.10 3.36
C ALA A 103 24.25 -4.32 3.94
N GLY A 104 24.08 -3.77 5.15
CA GLY A 104 25.07 -2.88 5.78
C GLY A 104 24.97 -1.41 5.38
N ASP A 105 24.07 -1.05 4.45
CA ASP A 105 23.77 0.36 4.16
C ASP A 105 23.29 1.08 5.43
N LEU A 106 23.89 2.23 5.74
CA LEU A 106 23.36 3.15 6.74
C LEU A 106 22.33 4.07 6.07
N ARG A 107 21.11 4.10 6.60
CA ARG A 107 20.02 4.97 6.13
C ARG A 107 19.34 5.66 7.31
N ILE A 108 18.66 6.77 7.03
CA ILE A 108 17.78 7.43 7.99
C ILE A 108 16.36 6.97 7.69
N ASP A 109 15.68 6.38 8.67
CA ASP A 109 14.27 6.00 8.54
C ASP A 109 13.35 7.23 8.48
N HIS A 110 12.09 7.03 8.10
CA HIS A 110 11.08 8.11 8.10
C HIS A 110 10.91 8.76 9.49
N ASP A 111 11.34 8.07 10.54
CA ASP A 111 11.25 8.48 11.92
C ASP A 111 12.40 9.42 12.37
N GLY A 112 13.43 9.58 11.53
CA GLY A 112 14.64 10.38 11.77
C GLY A 112 15.78 9.61 12.44
N ARG A 113 15.68 8.28 12.58
CA ARG A 113 16.69 7.43 13.22
C ARG A 113 17.62 6.79 12.19
N ALA A 114 18.88 6.63 12.55
CA ALA A 114 19.81 5.82 11.76
C ALA A 114 19.48 4.33 11.91
N ILE A 115 19.35 3.63 10.79
CA ILE A 115 19.22 2.18 10.70
C ILE A 115 20.37 1.60 9.88
N THR A 116 20.70 0.34 10.12
CA THR A 116 21.57 -0.47 9.26
C THR A 116 20.68 -1.45 8.50
N CYS A 117 20.69 -1.40 7.17
CA CYS A 117 19.87 -2.27 6.34
C CYS A 117 20.33 -3.73 6.44
N GLU A 118 19.39 -4.65 6.68
CA GLU A 118 19.60 -6.09 6.57
C GLU A 118 19.54 -6.56 5.10
N ALA A 119 19.67 -7.86 4.85
CA ALA A 119 19.64 -8.41 3.48
C ALA A 119 18.22 -8.43 2.88
N ASP A 120 17.20 -8.63 3.72
CA ASP A 120 15.79 -8.61 3.33
C ASP A 120 15.24 -7.18 3.21
N ASP A 121 15.90 -6.19 3.80
CA ASP A 121 15.60 -4.75 3.65
C ASP A 121 15.89 -4.18 2.25
N VAL A 122 16.69 -4.85 1.44
CA VAL A 122 17.14 -4.32 0.14
C VAL A 122 15.98 -4.21 -0.86
N LEU A 123 15.76 -3.02 -1.40
CA LEU A 123 14.83 -2.79 -2.51
C LEU A 123 15.47 -3.23 -3.83
N THR A 124 15.42 -4.54 -4.09
CA THR A 124 15.90 -5.13 -5.34
C THR A 124 15.12 -4.61 -6.55
N GLU A 125 15.69 -4.73 -7.75
CA GLU A 125 14.98 -4.37 -8.99
C GLU A 125 13.68 -5.17 -9.16
N GLU A 126 13.70 -6.46 -8.80
CA GLU A 126 12.51 -7.32 -8.79
C GLU A 126 11.42 -6.78 -7.87
N ARG A 127 11.73 -6.50 -6.59
CA ARG A 127 10.78 -5.94 -5.62
C ARG A 127 10.24 -4.58 -6.06
N ARG A 128 11.11 -3.69 -6.56
CA ARG A 128 10.71 -2.40 -7.14
C ARG A 128 9.76 -2.59 -8.33
N SER A 129 10.04 -3.57 -9.19
CA SER A 129 9.22 -3.91 -10.37
C SER A 129 7.85 -4.45 -9.96
N ILE A 130 7.77 -5.35 -8.97
CA ILE A 130 6.51 -5.85 -8.40
C ILE A 130 5.66 -4.68 -7.91
N VAL A 131 6.20 -3.82 -7.04
CA VAL A 131 5.45 -2.69 -6.47
C VAL A 131 4.97 -1.72 -7.56
N LEU A 132 5.86 -1.28 -8.46
CA LEU A 132 5.53 -0.22 -9.43
C LEU A 132 4.76 -0.71 -10.67
N ARG A 133 4.89 -1.98 -11.07
CA ARG A 133 4.25 -2.51 -12.30
C ARG A 133 3.08 -3.45 -12.05
N GLN A 134 2.93 -3.99 -10.83
CA GLN A 134 1.87 -4.93 -10.49
C GLN A 134 1.03 -4.40 -9.32
N THR A 135 1.64 -4.28 -8.13
CA THR A 135 0.92 -4.02 -6.88
C THR A 135 0.19 -2.68 -6.85
N LEU A 136 0.91 -1.57 -7.10
CA LEU A 136 0.29 -0.24 -7.13
C LEU A 136 -0.71 -0.06 -8.28
N PRO A 137 -0.42 -0.43 -9.55
CA PRO A 137 -1.39 -0.35 -10.63
C PRO A 137 -2.69 -1.12 -10.35
N ALA A 138 -2.61 -2.35 -9.84
CA ALA A 138 -3.78 -3.16 -9.51
C ALA A 138 -4.57 -2.59 -8.31
N ALA A 139 -3.88 -2.11 -7.27
CA ALA A 139 -4.52 -1.47 -6.13
C ALA A 139 -5.20 -0.15 -6.49
N ILE A 140 -4.59 0.66 -7.37
CA ILE A 140 -5.18 1.88 -7.93
C ILE A 140 -6.40 1.54 -8.78
N GLN A 141 -6.33 0.50 -9.63
CA GLN A 141 -7.45 0.05 -10.44
C GLN A 141 -8.65 -0.37 -9.57
N LEU A 142 -8.42 -1.13 -8.49
CA LEU A 142 -9.49 -1.54 -7.57
C LEU A 142 -10.27 -0.34 -6.99
N HIS A 143 -9.60 0.78 -6.72
CA HIS A 143 -10.23 2.03 -6.28
C HIS A 143 -10.87 2.81 -7.43
N ALA A 144 -10.18 2.95 -8.57
CA ALA A 144 -10.68 3.68 -9.74
C ALA A 144 -11.98 3.09 -10.30
N GLU A 145 -12.15 1.77 -10.27
CA GLU A 145 -13.38 1.06 -10.67
C GLU A 145 -14.57 1.28 -9.73
N ARG A 146 -14.36 1.83 -8.53
CA ARG A 146 -15.36 1.86 -7.44
C ARG A 146 -15.61 3.25 -6.86
N LEU A 147 -14.70 4.19 -7.09
CA LEU A 147 -14.75 5.55 -6.56
C LEU A 147 -14.79 6.56 -7.71
N SER A 148 -15.98 7.06 -8.01
CA SER A 148 -16.14 8.27 -8.81
C SER A 148 -15.89 9.50 -7.95
N VAL A 149 -15.24 10.53 -8.51
CA VAL A 149 -15.01 11.84 -7.89
C VAL A 149 -15.37 12.95 -8.86
N ARG A 150 -15.74 14.14 -8.35
CA ARG A 150 -15.76 15.36 -9.16
C ARG A 150 -14.32 15.79 -9.46
N PRO A 151 -13.83 15.71 -10.73
CA PRO A 151 -12.41 15.77 -11.01
C PRO A 151 -11.76 17.12 -10.66
N VAL A 152 -10.55 17.07 -10.12
CA VAL A 152 -9.70 18.25 -9.98
C VAL A 152 -9.28 18.73 -11.37
N THR A 153 -9.79 19.90 -11.76
CA THR A 153 -9.62 20.47 -13.12
C THR A 153 -8.29 21.21 -13.28
N ARG A 154 -7.75 21.77 -12.20
CA ARG A 154 -6.60 22.69 -12.18
C ARG A 154 -5.32 22.05 -11.63
N PRO A 155 -4.16 22.71 -11.75
CA PRO A 155 -2.91 22.21 -11.17
C PRO A 155 -2.95 22.48 -9.67
N VAL A 156 -2.62 21.47 -8.87
CA VAL A 156 -2.54 21.61 -7.41
C VAL A 156 -1.08 21.69 -7.00
N LEU A 157 -0.68 22.86 -6.50
CA LEU A 157 0.65 23.05 -5.93
C LEU A 157 0.72 22.32 -4.60
N ILE A 158 1.76 21.51 -4.42
CA ILE A 158 2.05 20.88 -3.15
C ILE A 158 2.82 21.90 -2.29
N PRO A 159 2.35 22.23 -1.06
CA PRO A 159 3.07 23.13 -0.16
C PRO A 159 4.52 22.69 0.09
N ARG A 160 5.40 23.61 0.50
CA ARG A 160 6.80 23.28 0.86
C ARG A 160 6.97 22.90 2.33
N THR A 161 5.94 23.08 3.14
CA THR A 161 5.92 22.87 4.59
C THR A 161 4.54 22.34 5.00
N GLY A 162 4.43 21.80 6.23
CA GLY A 162 3.15 21.34 6.77
C GLY A 162 2.65 19.99 6.23
N LEU A 163 3.45 19.26 5.45
CA LEU A 163 3.02 18.03 4.77
C LEU A 163 3.03 16.75 5.65
N GLY A 164 3.14 16.88 6.97
CA GLY A 164 3.26 15.75 7.89
C GLY A 164 4.36 14.76 7.48
N MET A 165 3.99 13.50 7.26
CA MET A 165 4.90 12.43 6.85
C MET A 165 5.55 12.67 5.47
N CYS A 166 4.89 13.34 4.53
CA CYS A 166 5.46 13.59 3.21
C CYS A 166 6.65 14.55 3.21
N ASN A 167 6.96 15.24 4.33
CA ASN A 167 8.23 15.97 4.46
C ASN A 167 9.46 15.04 4.37
N ASN A 168 9.28 13.73 4.62
CA ASN A 168 10.34 12.73 4.55
C ASN A 168 10.52 12.12 3.14
N PHE A 169 9.64 12.45 2.20
CA PHE A 169 9.64 11.93 0.84
C PHE A 169 10.24 12.93 -0.15
N THR A 170 10.86 12.43 -1.22
CA THR A 170 11.32 13.28 -2.32
C THR A 170 10.14 13.70 -3.19
N ILE A 171 9.67 14.93 -2.98
CA ILE A 171 8.65 15.58 -3.80
C ILE A 171 9.35 16.28 -4.98
N PRO A 172 9.02 15.93 -6.25
CA PRO A 172 9.57 16.61 -7.42
C PRO A 172 9.36 18.12 -7.36
N HIS A 173 10.41 18.89 -7.66
CA HIS A 173 10.35 20.37 -7.63
C HIS A 173 9.17 20.93 -8.46
N LYS A 174 8.84 20.28 -9.59
CA LYS A 174 7.68 20.60 -10.45
C LYS A 174 6.34 20.57 -9.70
N HIS A 175 6.15 19.71 -8.70
CA HIS A 175 4.91 19.63 -7.92
C HIS A 175 4.75 20.84 -6.97
N HIS A 176 5.85 21.46 -6.54
CA HIS A 176 5.82 22.68 -5.73
C HIS A 176 5.67 23.98 -6.56
N THR A 177 6.03 23.98 -7.85
CA THR A 177 6.07 25.20 -8.67
C THR A 177 5.07 25.24 -9.82
N MET A 178 4.74 24.10 -10.41
CA MET A 178 3.80 23.95 -11.54
C MET A 178 2.56 23.15 -11.16
N GLY A 179 2.62 22.44 -10.04
CA GLY A 179 1.56 21.62 -9.48
C GLY A 179 1.45 20.24 -10.11
N VAL A 180 0.73 19.36 -9.42
CA VAL A 180 0.34 18.05 -9.96
C VAL A 180 -0.79 18.24 -10.98
N VAL A 181 -0.79 17.42 -12.02
CA VAL A 181 -1.66 17.59 -13.19
C VAL A 181 -2.44 16.32 -13.51
N CYS A 182 -3.70 16.48 -13.93
CA CYS A 182 -4.59 15.39 -14.34
C CYS A 182 -4.60 14.25 -13.31
N ALA A 183 -4.90 14.62 -12.08
CA ALA A 183 -4.83 13.81 -10.87
C ALA A 183 -5.89 14.34 -9.89
N ASP A 184 -6.53 13.43 -9.18
CA ASP A 184 -7.39 13.73 -8.02
C ASP A 184 -6.67 13.37 -6.71
N MET A 185 -5.63 12.53 -6.80
CA MET A 185 -4.64 12.28 -5.76
C MET A 185 -3.24 12.07 -6.36
N ILE A 186 -2.20 12.55 -5.67
CA ILE A 186 -0.80 12.17 -5.86
C ILE A 186 -0.32 11.31 -4.69
N ILE A 187 0.40 10.24 -5.00
CA ILE A 187 1.05 9.35 -4.05
C ILE A 187 2.55 9.48 -4.19
N TYR A 188 3.23 9.73 -3.08
CA TYR A 188 4.69 9.62 -2.96
C TYR A 188 5.00 8.22 -2.43
N ALA A 189 5.59 7.38 -3.27
CA ALA A 189 5.82 5.96 -2.99
C ALA A 189 7.30 5.69 -2.70
N ASN A 190 7.57 4.97 -1.61
CA ASN A 190 8.90 4.43 -1.29
C ASN A 190 8.84 2.91 -1.01
N GLY A 191 10.00 2.27 -1.13
CA GLY A 191 10.23 0.89 -0.71
C GLY A 191 11.34 0.88 0.34
N PHE A 192 10.97 1.03 1.60
CA PHE A 192 11.88 1.21 2.72
C PHE A 192 11.46 0.32 3.92
N PRO A 193 12.40 -0.24 4.68
CA PRO A 193 12.11 -1.08 5.86
C PRO A 193 11.15 -0.42 6.86
N THR A 194 10.25 -1.18 7.46
CA THR A 194 9.38 -0.64 8.51
C THR A 194 8.99 -1.71 9.54
N SER A 195 9.08 -1.36 10.82
CA SER A 195 8.89 -2.32 11.92
C SER A 195 7.43 -2.72 12.09
N GLY A 196 7.03 -3.83 11.45
CA GLY A 196 5.73 -4.49 11.66
C GLY A 196 4.81 -4.56 10.44
N PRO A 197 4.42 -3.43 9.83
CA PRO A 197 3.43 -3.44 8.76
C PRO A 197 4.05 -3.75 7.39
N SER A 198 3.41 -4.60 6.58
CA SER A 198 3.91 -4.91 5.22
C SER A 198 3.90 -3.71 4.28
N ALA A 199 2.95 -2.80 4.50
CA ALA A 199 2.90 -1.50 3.89
C ALA A 199 2.19 -0.52 4.83
N TRP A 200 2.35 0.78 4.58
CA TRP A 200 1.52 1.80 5.22
C TRP A 200 1.27 2.95 4.25
N ALA A 201 0.15 3.65 4.45
CA ALA A 201 -0.17 4.84 3.67
C ALA A 201 -0.88 5.91 4.51
N VAL A 202 -0.47 7.18 4.41
CA VAL A 202 -1.10 8.30 5.12
C VAL A 202 -1.38 9.49 4.22
N PRO A 203 -2.52 10.18 4.37
CA PRO A 203 -2.74 11.48 3.74
C PRO A 203 -1.77 12.52 4.34
N CYS A 204 -1.26 13.40 3.48
CA CYS A 204 -0.25 14.42 3.78
C CYS A 204 -0.71 15.85 3.48
N PHE A 205 -1.71 16.01 2.61
CA PHE A 205 -2.25 17.30 2.20
C PHE A 205 -3.69 17.12 1.72
N MET A 206 -4.57 18.01 2.16
CA MET A 206 -5.98 18.06 1.78
C MET A 206 -6.25 19.36 1.01
N LEU A 207 -7.21 19.33 0.09
CA LEU A 207 -7.74 20.52 -0.55
C LEU A 207 -8.63 21.32 0.43
N ASP A 208 -9.00 22.54 0.05
CA ASP A 208 -9.89 23.41 0.83
C ASP A 208 -11.28 22.79 1.10
N ASP A 209 -11.73 21.84 0.26
CA ASP A 209 -12.96 21.06 0.43
C ASP A 209 -12.81 19.86 1.42
N GLY A 210 -11.63 19.69 2.02
CA GLY A 210 -11.30 18.61 2.94
C GLY A 210 -10.87 17.29 2.28
N ARG A 211 -10.89 17.19 0.94
CA ARG A 211 -10.50 15.97 0.21
C ARG A 211 -8.98 15.74 0.29
N PRO A 212 -8.51 14.54 0.68
CA PRO A 212 -7.10 14.17 0.56
C PRO A 212 -6.61 14.27 -0.90
N PHE A 213 -5.51 14.99 -1.11
CA PHE A 213 -4.92 15.16 -2.45
C PHE A 213 -3.49 14.65 -2.54
N ALA A 214 -2.68 14.73 -1.47
CA ALA A 214 -1.37 14.08 -1.44
C ALA A 214 -1.32 13.06 -0.31
N ALA A 215 -0.64 11.93 -0.56
CA ALA A 215 -0.37 10.89 0.42
C ALA A 215 1.06 10.36 0.30
N ALA A 216 1.61 9.87 1.41
CA ALA A 216 2.81 9.06 1.46
C ALA A 216 2.41 7.59 1.52
N VAL A 217 3.10 6.73 0.79
CA VAL A 217 2.92 5.27 0.81
C VAL A 217 4.29 4.61 0.86
N ASN A 218 4.45 3.62 1.74
CA ASN A 218 5.66 2.83 1.83
C ASN A 218 5.34 1.34 1.85
N PHE A 219 6.15 0.55 1.16
CA PHE A 219 6.12 -0.91 1.19
C PHE A 219 7.40 -1.41 1.84
N ASP A 220 7.31 -2.34 2.80
CA ASP A 220 8.52 -2.97 3.34
C ASP A 220 9.11 -3.92 2.29
N PRO A 221 10.34 -3.71 1.79
CA PRO A 221 10.97 -4.61 0.82
C PRO A 221 10.97 -6.08 1.27
N ARG A 222 11.04 -6.38 2.57
CA ARG A 222 11.04 -7.76 3.06
C ARG A 222 9.72 -8.50 2.81
N GLN A 223 8.61 -7.76 2.72
CA GLN A 223 7.26 -8.32 2.55
C GLN A 223 6.77 -8.32 1.10
N VAL A 224 7.44 -7.60 0.19
CA VAL A 224 7.00 -7.49 -1.22
C VAL A 224 7.05 -8.85 -1.94
N ALA A 225 5.88 -9.30 -2.40
CA ALA A 225 5.70 -10.47 -3.25
C ALA A 225 4.66 -10.21 -4.37
N ALA A 226 4.73 -11.00 -5.45
CA ALA A 226 3.79 -10.92 -6.57
C ALA A 226 2.52 -11.75 -6.28
N THR A 227 1.71 -11.31 -5.31
CA THR A 227 0.54 -12.04 -4.79
C THR A 227 -0.75 -11.23 -4.89
N TYR A 228 -1.91 -11.89 -4.81
CA TYR A 228 -3.20 -11.20 -4.73
C TYR A 228 -3.38 -10.55 -3.34
N GLU A 229 -2.83 -11.17 -2.31
CA GLU A 229 -2.82 -10.70 -0.93
C GLU A 229 -2.12 -9.34 -0.82
N ASP A 230 -0.95 -9.17 -1.45
CA ASP A 230 -0.20 -7.91 -1.45
C ASP A 230 -0.93 -6.80 -2.21
N VAL A 231 -1.65 -7.14 -3.29
CA VAL A 231 -2.56 -6.19 -3.97
C VAL A 231 -3.70 -5.76 -3.04
N ARG A 232 -4.23 -6.66 -2.20
CA ARG A 232 -5.27 -6.32 -1.21
C ARG A 232 -4.72 -5.49 -0.05
N VAL A 233 -3.52 -5.77 0.44
CA VAL A 233 -2.82 -4.94 1.44
C VAL A 233 -2.58 -3.54 0.86
N ALA A 234 -2.04 -3.44 -0.35
CA ALA A 234 -1.86 -2.16 -1.02
C ALA A 234 -3.20 -1.41 -1.19
N ALA A 235 -4.28 -2.09 -1.61
CA ALA A 235 -5.59 -1.47 -1.74
C ALA A 235 -6.17 -1.01 -0.37
N HIS A 236 -5.94 -1.75 0.71
CA HIS A 236 -6.30 -1.37 2.07
C HIS A 236 -5.60 -0.07 2.48
N GLU A 237 -4.27 -0.02 2.33
CA GLU A 237 -3.47 1.18 2.63
C GLU A 237 -3.87 2.37 1.73
N LEU A 238 -4.09 2.16 0.43
CA LEU A 238 -4.63 3.21 -0.45
C LEU A 238 -6.00 3.73 0.02
N GLY A 239 -6.82 2.90 0.68
CA GLY A 239 -8.05 3.34 1.35
C GLY A 239 -7.77 4.37 2.45
N HIS A 240 -6.77 4.14 3.29
CA HIS A 240 -6.34 5.12 4.31
C HIS A 240 -5.82 6.43 3.71
N ALA A 241 -5.00 6.36 2.64
CA ALA A 241 -4.58 7.55 1.89
C ALA A 241 -5.78 8.36 1.37
N LEU A 242 -6.80 7.68 0.85
CA LEU A 242 -8.06 8.26 0.35
C LEU A 242 -8.99 8.78 1.45
N GLY A 243 -8.62 8.63 2.73
CA GLY A 243 -9.37 9.16 3.87
C GLY A 243 -10.32 8.15 4.53
N PHE A 244 -10.23 6.86 4.23
CA PHE A 244 -10.93 5.81 4.97
C PHE A 244 -10.27 5.62 6.35
N ALA A 245 -10.60 6.48 7.30
CA ALA A 245 -9.97 6.47 8.61
C ALA A 245 -10.82 7.17 9.69
N LYS A 246 -10.64 6.76 10.95
CA LYS A 246 -11.41 7.23 12.11
C LYS A 246 -11.38 8.75 12.27
N ALA A 247 -10.26 9.41 11.96
CA ALA A 247 -10.14 10.87 12.04
C ALA A 247 -11.08 11.60 11.05
N GLN A 248 -11.21 11.10 9.82
CA GLN A 248 -12.10 11.62 8.79
C GLN A 248 -13.55 11.30 9.12
N PHE A 249 -13.84 10.08 9.60
CA PHE A 249 -15.20 9.70 10.03
C PHE A 249 -15.68 10.59 11.18
N LEU A 250 -14.83 10.93 12.15
CA LEU A 250 -15.13 11.89 13.22
C LEU A 250 -15.33 13.31 12.66
N MET A 251 -14.44 13.78 11.79
CA MET A 251 -14.53 15.12 11.17
C MET A 251 -15.82 15.33 10.38
N LEU A 252 -16.32 14.27 9.74
CA LEU A 252 -17.53 14.27 8.93
C LEU A 252 -18.79 13.86 9.72
N ASN A 253 -18.70 13.73 11.05
CA ASN A 253 -19.78 13.31 11.96
C ASN A 253 -20.45 11.98 11.52
N MET A 254 -19.65 11.03 11.03
CA MET A 254 -20.10 9.73 10.51
C MET A 254 -20.21 8.65 11.59
N ILE A 255 -19.68 8.89 12.78
CA ILE A 255 -19.65 7.92 13.89
C ILE A 255 -20.80 8.21 14.87
N SER A 256 -21.39 7.15 15.42
CA SER A 256 -22.29 7.22 16.57
C SER A 256 -21.99 6.05 17.52
N GLU A 257 -22.25 6.24 18.80
CA GLU A 257 -22.13 5.18 19.81
C GLU A 257 -23.45 4.41 19.93
N VAL A 258 -23.39 3.09 19.99
CA VAL A 258 -24.55 2.21 20.18
C VAL A 258 -24.39 1.45 21.50
N PRO A 259 -25.31 1.59 22.47
CA PRO A 259 -25.17 0.96 23.77
C PRO A 259 -25.52 -0.52 23.77
N ASN A 260 -24.96 -1.28 24.72
CA ASN A 260 -25.29 -2.67 25.04
C ASN A 260 -25.08 -3.69 23.89
N VAL A 261 -24.21 -3.40 22.91
CA VAL A 261 -23.94 -4.32 21.80
C VAL A 261 -23.12 -5.52 22.29
N ARG A 262 -23.75 -6.70 22.28
CA ARG A 262 -23.15 -7.99 22.68
C ARG A 262 -22.43 -7.97 24.04
N GLY A 263 -22.95 -7.18 24.98
CA GLY A 263 -22.40 -7.06 26.34
C GLY A 263 -21.30 -6.01 26.51
N ARG A 264 -20.91 -5.28 25.46
CA ARG A 264 -20.11 -4.05 25.59
C ARG A 264 -21.01 -2.89 26.01
N LEU A 265 -20.47 -1.95 26.79
CA LEU A 265 -21.21 -0.78 27.29
C LEU A 265 -21.71 0.08 26.11
N GLU A 266 -20.79 0.45 25.23
CA GLU A 266 -21.02 1.20 23.98
C GLU A 266 -20.05 0.66 22.91
N VAL A 267 -20.43 0.78 21.64
CA VAL A 267 -19.55 0.51 20.49
C VAL A 267 -19.68 1.61 19.44
N SER A 268 -18.56 2.06 18.88
CA SER A 268 -18.53 3.04 17.80
C SER A 268 -18.95 2.41 16.48
N VAL A 269 -19.98 2.97 15.83
CA VAL A 269 -20.44 2.52 14.51
C VAL A 269 -20.41 3.66 13.49
N ILE A 270 -20.09 3.35 12.23
CA ILE A 270 -20.36 4.26 11.11
C ILE A 270 -21.87 4.23 10.83
N SER A 271 -22.54 5.35 11.07
CA SER A 271 -24.01 5.47 11.11
C SER A 271 -24.60 6.27 9.94
N THR A 272 -23.82 6.60 8.91
CA THR A 272 -24.34 7.38 7.76
C THR A 272 -25.48 6.67 7.04
N PRO A 273 -26.41 7.40 6.39
CA PRO A 273 -27.55 6.78 5.69
C PRO A 273 -27.14 5.73 4.66
N LYS A 274 -26.09 5.99 3.87
CA LYS A 274 -25.58 5.04 2.87
C LYS A 274 -24.93 3.83 3.54
N THR A 275 -24.12 4.03 4.58
CA THR A 275 -23.51 2.92 5.33
C THR A 275 -24.57 2.03 5.96
N LYS A 276 -25.57 2.60 6.66
CA LYS A 276 -26.69 1.82 7.24
C LYS A 276 -27.44 1.04 6.15
N ALA A 277 -27.75 1.66 5.02
CA ALA A 277 -28.45 0.99 3.91
C ALA A 277 -27.68 -0.22 3.38
N MET A 278 -26.38 -0.08 3.11
CA MET A 278 -25.54 -1.19 2.64
C MET A 278 -25.35 -2.27 3.72
N ALA A 279 -25.21 -1.89 4.99
CA ALA A 279 -25.08 -2.81 6.12
C ALA A 279 -26.34 -3.67 6.30
N ARG A 280 -27.52 -3.04 6.29
CA ARG A 280 -28.83 -3.71 6.40
C ARG A 280 -29.04 -4.70 5.26
N GLN A 281 -28.64 -4.33 4.04
CA GLN A 281 -28.66 -5.21 2.88
C GLN A 281 -27.69 -6.40 3.04
N HIS A 282 -26.43 -6.14 3.38
CA HIS A 282 -25.38 -7.16 3.47
C HIS A 282 -25.67 -8.21 4.56
N HIS A 283 -26.10 -7.76 5.74
CA HIS A 283 -26.42 -8.65 6.87
C HIS A 283 -27.88 -9.12 6.92
N SER A 284 -28.72 -8.75 5.93
CA SER A 284 -30.16 -9.02 5.92
C SER A 284 -30.89 -8.63 7.23
N CYS A 285 -30.47 -7.53 7.84
CA CYS A 285 -30.93 -7.07 9.16
C CYS A 285 -31.48 -5.64 9.07
N PRO A 286 -32.78 -5.42 8.85
CA PRO A 286 -33.35 -4.09 8.61
C PRO A 286 -33.19 -3.07 9.75
N THR A 287 -33.02 -3.56 10.98
CA THR A 287 -32.86 -2.75 12.21
C THR A 287 -31.41 -2.46 12.55
N LEU A 288 -30.45 -2.81 11.70
CA LEU A 288 -29.02 -2.59 11.98
C LEU A 288 -28.68 -1.09 12.01
N GLU A 289 -28.01 -0.62 13.07
CA GLU A 289 -27.79 0.81 13.30
C GLU A 289 -26.50 1.39 12.68
N GLY A 290 -25.65 0.56 12.09
CA GLY A 290 -24.42 0.99 11.41
C GLY A 290 -23.53 -0.19 11.05
N ILE A 291 -22.29 0.11 10.67
CA ILE A 291 -21.18 -0.86 10.67
C ILE A 291 -20.29 -0.55 11.86
N GLU A 292 -20.08 -1.53 12.73
CA GLU A 292 -19.15 -1.43 13.86
C GLU A 292 -17.72 -1.18 13.36
N LEU A 293 -17.01 -0.30 14.05
CA LEU A 293 -15.58 -0.08 13.84
C LEU A 293 -14.76 -1.06 14.69
N GLU A 294 -13.54 -1.34 14.26
CA GLU A 294 -12.53 -1.98 15.12
C GLU A 294 -12.21 -1.05 16.32
N GLU A 295 -11.97 -1.65 17.49
CA GLU A 295 -11.75 -0.95 18.77
C GLU A 295 -10.26 -0.74 19.10
#